data_AF-A0A8H5AXD3-F1
#
_entry.id   AF-A0A8H5AXD3-F1
#
_cell.length_a   1.000
_cell.length_b   1.000
_cell.length_c   1.000
_cell.angle_alpha   90.00
_cell.angle_beta   90.00
_cell.angle_gamma   90.00
#
_symmetry.space_group_name_H-M   'P 1'
#
loop_
_entity.id
_entity.type
_entity.pdbx_description
1 polymer ?
#
loop_
_entity_poly.entity_id
_entity_poly.type
_entity_poly.pdbx_seq_one_letter_code
_entity_poly.pdbx_strand_id
1 'polypeptide(L)'
;MAANLTLQVRTIAVATTAVARGDLTQKITGVSVSGEMLSLVNTINDMIDQLAIFASELKRVAREVGTEGKLGVQAEVGNVQGIWQEITLSVNTMTGNLTTQMRGFAQISAAAMDGDFTQFITVEASGEMDSLETQINQDDVQLARQYPEEHCCQGSR
;
A
#
# COMPACT_ATOMS: atom_id res chain seq x y z
N MET A 1 -21.91 -42.47 -11.48
CA MET A 1 -21.19 -41.82 -10.36
C MET A 1 -19.80 -41.34 -10.79
N ALA A 2 -18.93 -42.18 -11.35
CA ALA A 2 -17.58 -41.78 -11.80
C ALA A 2 -17.56 -40.61 -12.80
N ALA A 3 -18.42 -40.61 -13.82
CA ALA A 3 -18.48 -39.53 -14.81
C ALA A 3 -18.82 -38.14 -14.20
N ASN A 4 -19.59 -38.10 -13.11
CA ASN A 4 -19.95 -36.85 -12.43
C ASN A 4 -18.76 -36.31 -11.60
N LEU A 5 -18.06 -37.19 -10.89
CA LEU A 5 -16.83 -36.84 -10.17
C LEU A 5 -15.72 -36.38 -11.12
N THR A 6 -15.56 -37.02 -12.29
CA THR A 6 -14.59 -36.58 -13.31
C THR A 6 -14.90 -35.18 -13.82
N LEU A 7 -16.19 -34.85 -14.02
CA LEU A 7 -16.60 -33.51 -14.44
C LEU A 7 -16.32 -32.48 -13.33
N GLN A 8 -16.68 -32.78 -12.09
CA GLN A 8 -16.42 -31.93 -10.92
C GLN A 8 -14.93 -31.59 -10.76
N VAL A 9 -14.07 -32.61 -10.79
CA VAL A 9 -12.62 -32.43 -10.65
C VAL A 9 -12.05 -31.65 -11.85
N ARG A 10 -12.54 -31.89 -13.07
CA ARG A 10 -12.11 -31.12 -14.24
C ARG A 10 -12.47 -29.63 -14.11
N THR A 11 -13.68 -29.30 -13.65
CA THR A 11 -14.09 -27.90 -13.45
C THR A 11 -13.21 -27.22 -12.39
N ILE A 12 -12.89 -27.92 -11.31
CA ILE A 12 -11.96 -27.41 -10.29
C ILE A 12 -10.58 -27.15 -10.88
N ALA A 13 -10.05 -28.10 -11.64
CA ALA A 13 -8.74 -27.96 -12.28
C ALA A 13 -8.67 -26.76 -13.23
N VAL A 14 -9.76 -26.47 -13.97
CA VAL A 14 -9.83 -25.27 -14.82
C VAL A 14 -9.77 -24.00 -13.99
N ALA A 15 -10.58 -23.89 -12.93
CA ALA A 15 -10.61 -22.72 -12.07
C ALA A 15 -9.25 -22.49 -11.37
N THR A 16 -8.65 -23.54 -10.80
CA THR A 16 -7.34 -23.41 -10.13
C THR A 16 -6.20 -23.11 -11.11
N THR A 17 -6.28 -23.62 -12.35
CA THR A 17 -5.34 -23.26 -13.42
C THR A 17 -5.48 -21.79 -13.82
N ALA A 18 -6.70 -21.25 -13.87
CA ALA A 18 -6.94 -19.84 -14.16
C ALA A 18 -6.40 -18.93 -13.06
N VAL A 19 -6.66 -19.28 -11.79
CA VAL A 19 -6.11 -18.58 -10.62
C VAL A 19 -4.58 -18.57 -10.65
N ALA A 20 -3.94 -19.70 -10.98
CA ALA A 20 -2.49 -19.79 -11.12
C ALA A 20 -1.94 -18.89 -12.24
N ARG A 21 -2.75 -18.52 -13.23
CA ARG A 21 -2.42 -17.56 -14.29
C ARG A 21 -2.83 -16.13 -13.96
N GLY A 22 -3.33 -15.87 -12.75
CA GLY A 22 -3.79 -14.56 -12.30
C GLY A 22 -5.20 -14.18 -12.73
N ASP A 23 -5.97 -15.10 -13.34
CA ASP A 23 -7.38 -14.87 -13.63
C ASP A 23 -8.24 -15.28 -12.43
N LEU A 24 -8.59 -14.28 -11.62
CA LEU A 24 -9.40 -14.42 -10.41
C LEU A 24 -10.91 -14.28 -10.69
N THR A 25 -11.31 -14.22 -11.95
CA THR A 25 -12.74 -14.16 -12.34
C THR A 25 -13.34 -15.55 -12.52
N GLN A 26 -12.51 -16.58 -12.68
CA GLN A 26 -12.94 -17.94 -12.93
C GLN A 26 -13.34 -18.65 -11.64
N LYS A 27 -14.64 -18.83 -11.45
CA LYS A 27 -15.21 -19.62 -10.36
C LYS A 27 -15.66 -21.00 -10.81
N ILE A 28 -15.72 -21.92 -9.85
CA ILE A 28 -16.33 -23.23 -10.04
C ILE A 28 -17.85 -23.04 -9.99
N THR A 29 -18.48 -23.06 -11.16
CA THR A 29 -19.93 -22.91 -11.32
C THR A 29 -20.47 -23.96 -12.31
N GLY A 30 -21.79 -24.14 -12.33
CA GLY A 30 -22.45 -24.99 -13.35
C GLY A 30 -22.21 -26.49 -13.21
N VAL A 31 -21.69 -26.95 -12.07
CA VAL A 31 -21.52 -28.38 -11.77
C VAL A 31 -22.35 -28.79 -10.56
N SER A 32 -23.07 -29.90 -10.71
CA SER A 32 -23.89 -30.46 -9.62
C SER A 32 -22.97 -31.05 -8.55
N VAL A 33 -22.87 -30.41 -7.38
CA VAL A 33 -22.04 -30.86 -6.24
C VAL A 33 -22.87 -30.95 -4.95
N SER A 34 -22.50 -31.88 -4.08
CA SER A 34 -23.17 -32.09 -2.78
C SER A 34 -22.17 -32.67 -1.77
N GLY A 35 -22.50 -32.56 -0.48
CA GLY A 35 -21.66 -33.11 0.59
C GLY A 35 -20.25 -32.49 0.62
N GLU A 36 -19.23 -33.32 0.82
CA GLU A 36 -17.82 -32.89 0.88
C GLU A 36 -17.38 -32.15 -0.39
N MET A 37 -17.91 -32.53 -1.55
CA MET A 37 -17.56 -31.88 -2.80
C MET A 37 -18.07 -30.44 -2.87
N LEU A 38 -19.27 -30.18 -2.34
CA LEU A 38 -19.81 -28.83 -2.22
C LEU A 38 -18.96 -27.99 -1.26
N SER A 39 -18.54 -28.57 -0.13
CA SER A 39 -17.65 -27.90 0.83
C SER A 39 -16.33 -27.49 0.17
N LEU A 40 -15.69 -28.38 -0.60
CA LEU A 40 -14.46 -28.06 -1.31
C LEU A 40 -14.65 -26.96 -2.37
N VAL A 41 -15.73 -27.03 -3.15
CA VAL A 41 -16.05 -25.99 -4.15
C VAL A 41 -16.25 -24.63 -3.49
N ASN A 42 -16.98 -24.57 -2.37
CA ASN A 42 -17.19 -23.33 -1.64
C ASN A 42 -15.88 -22.77 -1.10
N THR A 43 -15.06 -23.60 -0.42
CA THR A 43 -13.74 -23.19 0.09
C THR A 43 -12.85 -22.62 -1.02
N ILE A 44 -12.82 -23.26 -2.19
CA ILE A 44 -12.01 -22.77 -3.31
C ILE A 44 -12.59 -21.44 -3.86
N ASN A 45 -13.90 -21.35 -4.06
CA ASN A 45 -14.52 -20.12 -4.55
C ASN A 45 -14.34 -18.95 -3.57
N ASP A 46 -14.43 -19.19 -2.26
CA ASP A 46 -14.19 -18.19 -1.21
C ASP A 46 -12.73 -17.73 -1.21
N MET A 47 -11.78 -18.66 -1.40
CA MET A 47 -10.36 -18.33 -1.58
C MET A 47 -10.14 -17.45 -2.82
N ILE A 48 -10.82 -17.73 -3.94
CA ILE A 48 -10.74 -16.92 -5.17
C ILE A 48 -11.27 -15.52 -4.93
N ASP A 49 -12.39 -15.38 -4.22
CA ASP A 49 -12.95 -14.07 -3.87
C ASP A 49 -12.01 -13.25 -3.00
N GLN A 50 -11.45 -13.87 -1.96
CA GLN A 50 -10.49 -13.21 -1.08
C GLN A 50 -9.27 -12.72 -1.84
N LEU A 51 -8.72 -13.56 -2.73
CA LEU A 51 -7.61 -13.19 -3.61
C LEU A 51 -7.99 -12.03 -4.54
N ALA A 52 -9.21 -12.03 -5.10
CA ALA A 52 -9.67 -10.99 -6.00
C ALA A 52 -9.80 -9.63 -5.30
N ILE A 53 -10.39 -9.61 -4.10
CA ILE A 53 -10.52 -8.40 -3.27
C ILE A 53 -9.14 -7.90 -2.86
N PHE A 54 -8.26 -8.79 -2.41
CA PHE A 54 -6.92 -8.41 -2.02
C PHE A 54 -6.12 -7.81 -3.19
N ALA A 55 -6.19 -8.44 -4.37
CA ALA A 55 -5.49 -7.96 -5.56
C ALA A 55 -6.06 -6.62 -6.07
N SER A 56 -7.37 -6.40 -6.01
CA SER A 56 -7.96 -5.11 -6.37
C SER A 56 -7.52 -4.02 -5.41
N GLU A 57 -7.47 -4.32 -4.11
CA GLU A 57 -7.11 -3.34 -3.09
C GLU A 57 -5.62 -2.94 -3.17
N LEU A 58 -4.72 -3.91 -3.35
CA LEU A 58 -3.30 -3.59 -3.57
C LEU A 58 -3.09 -2.74 -4.83
N LYS A 59 -3.79 -3.06 -5.93
CA LYS A 59 -3.73 -2.24 -7.15
C LYS A 59 -4.22 -0.82 -6.90
N ARG A 60 -5.29 -0.66 -6.12
CA ARG A 60 -5.84 0.64 -5.74
C ARG A 60 -4.83 1.46 -4.95
N VAL A 61 -4.27 0.90 -3.87
CA VAL A 61 -3.29 1.60 -3.02
C VAL A 61 -2.03 1.96 -3.80
N ALA A 62 -1.50 1.05 -4.61
CA ALA A 62 -0.32 1.32 -5.43
C ALA A 62 -0.56 2.46 -6.42
N ARG A 63 -1.74 2.51 -7.05
CA ARG A 63 -2.12 3.59 -7.94
C ARG A 63 -2.31 4.91 -7.19
N GLU A 64 -3.08 4.91 -6.12
CA GLU A 64 -3.42 6.14 -5.39
C GLU A 64 -2.19 6.76 -4.73
N VAL A 65 -1.37 5.99 -4.02
CA VAL A 65 -0.17 6.49 -3.35
C VAL A 65 0.95 6.73 -4.35
N GLY A 66 1.25 5.74 -5.19
CA GLY A 66 2.44 5.75 -6.04
C GLY A 66 2.29 6.52 -7.35
N THR A 67 1.09 6.64 -7.89
CA THR A 67 0.85 7.33 -9.18
C THR A 67 0.07 8.63 -9.01
N GLU A 68 -0.99 8.63 -8.21
CA GLU A 68 -1.84 9.81 -8.01
C GLU A 68 -1.35 10.73 -6.88
N GLY A 69 -0.34 10.31 -6.11
CA GLY A 69 0.22 11.11 -5.02
C GLY A 69 -0.72 11.32 -3.84
N LYS A 70 -1.77 10.49 -3.70
CA LYS A 70 -2.71 10.54 -2.58
C LYS A 70 -2.08 9.88 -1.36
N LEU A 71 -1.29 10.66 -0.64
CA LEU A 71 -0.60 10.22 0.57
C LEU A 71 -1.59 9.97 1.71
N GLY A 72 -1.35 8.90 2.48
CA GLY A 72 -2.19 8.47 3.61
C GLY A 72 -3.27 7.46 3.25
N VAL A 73 -3.37 7.05 1.98
CA VAL A 73 -4.24 5.94 1.58
C VAL A 73 -3.69 4.63 2.14
N GLN A 74 -4.58 3.84 2.74
CA GLN A 74 -4.27 2.52 3.28
C GLN A 74 -5.12 1.45 2.60
N ALA A 75 -4.60 0.24 2.56
CA ALA A 75 -5.30 -0.96 2.14
C ALA A 75 -6.29 -1.38 3.23
N GLU A 76 -7.54 -1.56 2.83
CA GLU A 76 -8.61 -2.08 3.68
C GLU A 76 -9.16 -3.36 3.06
N VAL A 77 -8.69 -4.50 3.55
CA VAL A 77 -9.16 -5.81 3.10
C VAL A 77 -9.95 -6.47 4.22
N GLY A 78 -11.25 -6.65 4.02
CA GLY A 78 -12.13 -7.30 4.99
C GLY A 78 -11.83 -8.79 5.13
N ASN A 79 -11.98 -9.32 6.35
CA ASN A 79 -11.90 -10.76 6.65
C ASN A 79 -10.59 -11.47 6.28
N VAL A 80 -9.47 -10.75 6.15
CA VAL A 80 -8.15 -11.38 5.97
C VAL A 80 -7.57 -11.85 7.30
N GLN A 81 -6.94 -13.02 7.28
CA GLN A 81 -6.23 -13.62 8.41
C GLN A 81 -4.89 -14.19 7.96
N GLY A 82 -3.98 -14.41 8.91
CA GLY A 82 -2.67 -14.97 8.64
C GLY A 82 -1.85 -14.10 7.69
N ILE A 83 -1.20 -14.73 6.70
CA ILE A 83 -0.27 -14.06 5.80
C ILE A 83 -0.90 -12.87 5.05
N TRP A 84 -2.19 -12.93 4.73
CA TRP A 84 -2.88 -11.84 4.03
C TRP A 84 -3.00 -10.59 4.90
N GLN A 85 -3.26 -10.78 6.19
CA GLN A 85 -3.29 -9.69 7.16
C GLN A 85 -1.89 -9.09 7.33
N GLU A 86 -0.86 -9.93 7.46
CA GLU A 86 0.53 -9.49 7.59
C GLU A 86 0.99 -8.66 6.38
N ILE A 87 0.65 -9.08 5.16
CA ILE A 87 0.99 -8.31 3.96
C ILE A 87 0.22 -6.99 3.91
N THR A 88 -1.08 -7.00 4.26
CA THR A 88 -1.89 -5.77 4.33
C THR A 88 -1.28 -4.76 5.30
N LEU A 89 -0.91 -5.22 6.50
CA LEU A 89 -0.26 -4.38 7.52
C LEU A 89 1.09 -3.88 7.03
N SER A 90 1.89 -4.73 6.38
CA SER A 90 3.21 -4.35 5.86
C SER A 90 3.11 -3.26 4.77
N VAL A 91 2.13 -3.38 3.85
CA VAL A 91 1.85 -2.35 2.83
C VAL A 91 1.38 -1.05 3.48
N ASN A 92 0.54 -1.12 4.50
CA ASN A 92 0.06 0.05 5.24
C ASN A 92 1.18 0.74 6.02
N THR A 93 2.09 -0.02 6.63
CA THR A 93 3.29 0.53 7.29
C THR A 93 4.19 1.21 6.27
N MET A 94 4.46 0.58 5.13
CA MET A 94 5.29 1.17 4.07
C MET A 94 4.70 2.48 3.54
N THR A 95 3.42 2.49 3.17
CA THR A 95 2.74 3.68 2.64
C THR A 95 2.57 4.77 3.70
N GLY A 96 2.34 4.40 4.96
CA GLY A 96 2.29 5.31 6.10
C GLY A 96 3.63 5.99 6.40
N ASN A 97 4.72 5.23 6.36
CA ASN A 97 6.07 5.77 6.53
C ASN A 97 6.39 6.77 5.41
N LEU A 98 6.19 6.38 4.14
CA LEU A 98 6.41 7.27 3.00
C LEU A 98 5.55 8.54 3.06
N THR A 99 4.30 8.41 3.49
CA THR A 99 3.40 9.56 3.67
C THR A 99 3.94 10.54 4.70
N THR A 100 4.33 10.03 5.86
CA THR A 100 4.85 10.85 6.98
C THR A 100 6.13 11.56 6.55
N GLN A 101 7.04 10.82 5.92
CA GLN A 101 8.33 11.35 5.47
C GLN A 101 8.16 12.43 4.39
N MET A 102 7.35 12.17 3.36
CA MET A 102 7.08 13.15 2.30
C MET A 102 6.38 14.41 2.81
N ARG A 103 5.48 14.30 3.79
CA ARG A 103 4.86 15.47 4.42
C ARG A 103 5.87 16.28 5.24
N GLY A 104 6.79 15.63 5.94
CA GLY A 104 7.90 16.31 6.62
C GLY A 104 8.75 17.12 5.64
N PHE A 105 9.12 16.53 4.50
CA PHE A 105 9.89 17.21 3.47
C PHE A 105 9.14 18.39 2.85
N ALA A 106 7.84 18.23 2.60
CA ALA A 106 6.99 19.30 2.08
C ALA A 106 6.89 20.47 3.07
N GLN A 107 6.78 20.19 4.37
CA GLN A 107 6.76 21.22 5.42
C GLN A 107 8.05 22.02 5.44
N ILE A 108 9.21 21.35 5.39
CA ILE A 108 10.50 22.04 5.35
C ILE A 108 10.67 22.86 4.07
N SER A 109 10.28 22.31 2.92
CA SER A 109 10.32 23.04 1.67
C SER A 109 9.49 24.32 1.73
N ALA A 110 8.30 24.27 2.35
CA ALA A 110 7.46 25.45 2.55
C ALA A 110 8.10 26.47 3.51
N ALA A 111 8.65 26.01 4.65
CA ALA A 111 9.33 26.87 5.61
C ALA A 111 10.53 27.60 4.97
N ALA A 112 11.36 26.86 4.22
CA ALA A 112 12.48 27.41 3.47
C ALA A 112 12.04 28.46 2.43
N MET A 113 10.90 28.26 1.76
CA MET A 113 10.33 29.26 0.83
C MET A 113 9.87 30.53 1.53
N ASP A 114 9.42 30.42 2.78
CA ASP A 114 9.08 31.55 3.64
C ASP A 114 10.31 32.15 4.36
N GLY A 115 11.51 31.61 4.10
CA GLY A 115 12.78 32.03 4.70
C GLY A 115 13.06 31.43 6.08
N ASP A 116 12.16 30.62 6.63
CA ASP A 116 12.34 29.94 7.91
C ASP A 116 13.17 28.65 7.75
N PHE A 117 14.49 28.79 7.90
CA PHE A 117 15.45 27.67 7.90
C PHE A 117 15.70 27.11 9.31
N THR A 118 14.83 27.39 10.29
CA THR A 118 14.95 26.87 11.66
C THR A 118 14.18 25.58 11.89
N GLN A 119 13.37 25.17 10.91
CA GLN A 119 12.61 23.93 10.94
C GLN A 119 13.49 22.74 10.54
N PHE A 120 13.18 21.56 11.08
CA PHE A 120 13.87 20.31 10.75
C PHE A 120 12.88 19.18 10.54
N ILE A 121 13.25 18.26 9.67
CA ILE A 121 12.60 16.96 9.57
C ILE A 121 13.00 16.16 10.81
N THR A 122 12.01 15.62 11.52
CA THR A 122 12.22 14.80 12.74
C THR A 122 11.54 13.42 12.64
N VAL A 123 11.08 13.06 11.46
CA VAL A 123 10.33 11.82 11.23
C VAL A 123 11.31 10.67 11.15
N GLU A 124 10.95 9.49 11.69
CA GLU A 124 11.84 8.34 11.62
C GLU A 124 12.03 7.88 10.16
N ALA A 125 13.28 7.79 9.74
CA ALA A 125 13.68 7.30 8.42
C ALA A 125 14.80 6.26 8.56
N SER A 126 15.04 5.52 7.48
CA SER A 126 16.14 4.56 7.42
C SER A 126 16.66 4.45 5.99
N GLY A 127 17.93 4.05 5.84
CA GLY A 127 18.57 3.84 4.54
C GLY A 127 18.68 5.13 3.73
N GLU A 128 18.24 5.09 2.46
CA GLU A 128 18.31 6.23 1.55
C GLU A 128 17.46 7.42 2.04
N MET A 129 16.34 7.15 2.72
CA MET A 129 15.45 8.20 3.20
C MET A 129 16.05 8.97 4.38
N ASP A 130 16.76 8.28 5.27
CA ASP A 130 17.50 8.89 6.38
C ASP A 130 18.69 9.71 5.88
N SER A 131 19.35 9.22 4.83
CA SER A 131 20.42 9.96 4.16
C SER A 131 19.90 11.27 3.55
N LEU A 132 18.73 11.23 2.92
CA LEU A 132 18.07 12.41 2.34
C LEU A 132 17.58 13.38 3.42
N GLU A 133 16.95 12.89 4.48
CA GLU A 133 16.56 13.69 5.64
C GLU A 133 17.76 14.45 6.21
N THR A 134 18.85 13.73 6.46
CA THR A 134 20.09 14.30 6.99
C THR A 134 20.64 15.38 6.07
N GLN A 135 20.62 15.16 4.76
CA GLN A 135 21.10 16.13 3.78
C GLN A 135 20.26 17.41 3.79
N ILE A 136 18.94 17.29 3.73
CA ILE A 136 18.02 18.44 3.75
C ILE A 136 18.21 19.25 5.04
N ASN A 137 18.23 18.58 6.19
CA ASN A 137 18.43 19.24 7.48
C ASN A 137 19.80 19.96 7.54
N GLN A 138 20.85 19.42 6.92
CA GLN A 138 22.15 20.06 6.86
C GLN A 138 22.16 21.29 5.95
N ASP A 139 21.48 21.23 4.80
CA ASP A 139 21.37 22.35 3.87
C ASP A 139 20.64 23.54 4.52
N ASP A 140 19.56 23.30 5.27
CA ASP A 140 18.86 24.35 6.03
C ASP A 140 19.76 25.01 7.08
N VAL A 141 20.56 24.23 7.81
CA VAL A 141 21.55 24.81 8.75
C VAL A 141 22.54 25.72 8.03
N GLN A 142 22.97 25.37 6.81
CA GLN A 142 23.88 26.20 6.03
C GLN A 142 23.20 27.49 5.57
N LEU A 143 21.96 27.40 5.09
CA LEU A 143 21.18 28.57 4.65
C LEU A 143 20.87 29.52 5.81
N ALA A 144 20.49 28.98 6.97
CA ALA A 144 20.26 29.77 8.19
C ALA A 144 21.51 30.60 8.59
N ARG A 145 22.71 30.05 8.39
CA ARG A 145 23.98 30.76 8.64
C ARG A 145 24.31 31.80 7.59
N GLN A 146 23.91 31.56 6.34
CA GLN A 146 24.15 32.47 5.22
C GLN A 146 23.23 33.71 5.27
N TYR A 147 22.01 33.57 5.78
CA TYR A 147 21.00 34.64 5.86
C TYR A 147 20.57 34.95 7.30
N PRO A 148 21.47 35.42 8.20
CA PRO A 148 21.16 35.57 9.61
C PRO A 148 20.24 36.77 9.97
N GLU A 149 19.97 37.71 9.04
CA GLU A 149 19.47 39.05 9.41
C GLU A 149 18.09 39.48 8.87
N GLU A 150 17.39 38.74 8.01
CA GLU A 150 16.09 39.22 7.49
C GLU A 150 14.89 39.03 8.46
N HIS A 151 15.05 38.26 9.52
CA HIS A 151 13.96 37.87 10.43
C HIS A 151 13.66 38.85 11.57
N CYS A 152 14.41 39.95 11.70
CA CYS A 152 14.21 40.87 12.82
C CYS A 152 13.20 42.01 12.55
N CYS A 153 12.84 42.28 11.28
CA CYS A 153 12.18 43.56 10.94
C CYS A 153 11.15 43.53 9.79
N GLN A 154 10.40 42.44 9.56
CA GLN A 154 9.26 42.45 8.61
C GLN A 154 7.87 42.46 9.27
N GLY A 155 7.75 43.11 10.43
CA GLY A 155 6.49 43.26 11.16
C GLY A 155 6.21 44.67 11.69
N SER A 156 6.81 45.72 11.10
CA SER A 156 6.54 47.10 11.50
C SER A 156 6.82 48.10 10.36
N ARG A 157 5.84 48.26 9.46
CA ARG A 157 5.41 49.55 8.89
C ARG A 157 4.15 49.38 8.05
#